data_AF-A0A0M4HFV0-F1
#
_entry.id   AF-A0A0M4HFV0-F1
#
_cell.length_a   1.000
_cell.length_b   1.000
_cell.length_c   1.000
_cell.angle_alpha   90.00
_cell.angle_beta   90.00
_cell.angle_gamma   90.00
#
_symmetry.space_group_name_H-M   'P 1'
#
loop_
_entity.id
_entity.type
_entity.pdbx_description
1 polymer ?
#
loop_
_entity_poly.entity_id
_entity_poly.type
_entity_poly.pdbx_seq_one_letter_code
_entity_poly.pdbx_strand_id
1 'polypeptide(L)'
;MSATTLTAPSPLPDLLRQRLLILDGAMGTMIQRHPLTEEDFRGTRFADHPKPLRGNNDLLSLTRPDIIRGIHAEYFAAGTDMVETNTFSGTTIAQTD
;
A
#
# COMPACT_ATOMS: atom_id res chain seq x y z
N MET A 1 -10.93 -5.54 -24.16
CA MET A 1 -11.52 -4.35 -23.50
C MET A 1 -10.42 -3.30 -23.42
N SER A 2 -10.56 -2.20 -24.16
CA SER A 2 -9.52 -1.17 -24.25
C SER A 2 -9.55 -0.34 -22.97
N ALA A 3 -8.47 -0.38 -22.19
CA ALA A 3 -8.30 0.54 -21.07
C ALA A 3 -8.08 1.95 -21.65
N THR A 4 -9.07 2.83 -21.47
CA THR A 4 -8.92 4.25 -21.78
C THR A 4 -8.00 4.86 -20.73
N THR A 5 -6.72 5.00 -21.06
CA THR A 5 -5.77 5.70 -20.19
C THR A 5 -6.10 7.19 -20.19
N LEU A 6 -6.62 7.70 -19.08
CA LEU A 6 -6.65 9.13 -18.81
C LEU A 6 -5.21 9.62 -18.62
N THR A 7 -4.66 10.31 -19.61
CA THR A 7 -3.39 11.05 -19.45
C THR A 7 -3.67 12.54 -19.51
N ALA A 8 -4.34 13.06 -18.49
CA ALA A 8 -4.10 14.45 -18.13
C ALA A 8 -2.66 14.52 -17.58
N PRO A 9 -1.85 15.53 -17.94
CA PRO A 9 -0.52 15.69 -17.38
C PRO A 9 -0.61 15.83 -15.85
N SER A 10 0.34 15.20 -15.15
CA SER A 10 0.41 15.27 -13.68
C SER A 10 0.60 16.72 -13.22
N PRO A 11 -0.10 17.18 -12.17
CA PRO A 11 0.07 18.51 -11.62
C PRO A 11 1.39 18.68 -10.83
N LEU A 12 2.13 17.58 -10.61
CA LEU A 12 3.32 17.57 -9.75
C LEU A 12 4.41 18.59 -10.14
N PRO A 13 4.82 18.75 -11.42
CA PRO A 13 5.86 19.71 -11.77
C PRO A 13 5.52 21.14 -11.38
N ASP A 14 4.24 21.53 -11.49
CA ASP A 14 3.79 22.88 -11.16
C ASP A 14 3.71 23.07 -9.64
N LEU A 15 3.18 22.08 -8.92
CA LEU A 15 3.11 22.10 -7.45
C LEU A 15 4.51 22.18 -6.81
N LEU A 16 5.48 21.42 -7.33
CA LEU A 16 6.86 21.40 -6.84
C LEU A 16 7.60 22.73 -7.03
N ARG A 17 7.19 23.58 -7.98
CA ARG A 17 7.73 24.95 -8.13
C ARG A 17 7.13 25.94 -7.15
N GLN A 18 5.93 25.65 -6.62
CA GLN A 18 5.18 26.57 -5.77
C GLN A 18 5.45 26.34 -4.28
N ARG A 19 5.68 25.09 -3.86
CA ARG A 19 5.89 24.73 -2.46
C ARG A 19 6.58 23.37 -2.30
N LEU A 20 7.03 23.10 -1.08
CA LEU A 20 7.41 21.76 -0.67
C LEU A 20 6.18 20.84 -0.61
N LEU A 21 6.35 19.62 -1.09
CA LEU A 21 5.37 18.54 -0.98
C LEU A 21 5.86 17.51 0.05
N ILE A 22 4.94 17.00 0.87
CA ILE A 22 5.24 16.03 1.92
C ILE A 22 4.79 14.64 1.47
N LEU A 23 5.72 13.69 1.45
CA LEU A 23 5.44 12.26 1.27
C LEU A 23 5.11 11.62 2.63
N ASP A 24 4.42 10.49 2.61
CA ASP A 24 4.09 9.74 3.81
C ASP A 24 5.29 9.07 4.49
N GLY A 25 4.99 8.40 5.60
CA GLY A 25 5.97 7.68 6.39
C GLY A 25 5.97 6.18 6.14
N ALA A 26 6.63 5.44 7.03
CA ALA A 26 6.80 3.99 6.89
C ALA A 26 5.49 3.19 7.08
N MET A 27 4.94 2.66 5.98
CA MET A 27 3.81 1.72 5.97
C MET A 27 4.04 0.52 6.91
N GLY A 28 5.21 -0.12 6.85
CA GLY A 28 5.53 -1.29 7.68
C GLY A 28 5.47 -1.02 9.18
N THR A 29 5.92 0.16 9.63
CA THR A 29 5.85 0.55 11.04
C THR A 29 4.41 0.76 11.50
N MET A 30 3.55 1.30 10.63
CA MET A 30 2.12 1.46 10.92
C MET A 30 1.41 0.10 11.00
N ILE A 31 1.69 -0.81 10.06
CA ILE A 31 1.14 -2.18 10.06
C ILE A 31 1.50 -2.92 11.35
N GLN A 32 2.73 -2.77 11.87
CA GLN A 32 3.17 -3.43 13.11
C GLN A 32 2.36 -3.02 14.36
N ARG A 33 1.61 -1.92 14.33
CA ARG A 33 0.72 -1.51 15.43
C ARG A 33 -0.57 -2.33 15.50
N HIS A 34 -0.90 -3.05 14.45
CA HIS A 34 -2.08 -3.90 14.40
C HIS A 34 -1.73 -5.33 14.84
N PRO A 35 -2.59 -5.99 15.65
CA PRO A 35 -2.34 -7.36 16.12
C PRO A 35 -2.65 -8.40 15.03
N LEU A 36 -1.92 -8.34 13.90
CA LEU A 36 -2.18 -9.17 12.74
C LEU A 36 -1.65 -10.60 12.90
N THR A 37 -2.48 -11.53 12.47
CA THR A 37 -2.25 -12.97 12.49
C THR A 37 -2.08 -13.53 11.08
N GLU A 38 -1.63 -14.78 10.94
CA GLU A 38 -1.51 -15.45 9.64
C GLU A 38 -2.82 -15.42 8.83
N GLU A 39 -3.97 -15.52 9.50
CA GLU A 39 -5.29 -15.49 8.86
C GLU A 39 -5.56 -14.15 8.16
N ASP A 40 -5.08 -13.04 8.72
CA ASP A 40 -5.22 -11.71 8.12
C ASP A 40 -4.43 -11.58 6.81
N PHE A 41 -3.27 -12.23 6.70
CA PHE A 41 -2.45 -12.22 5.48
C PHE A 41 -2.97 -13.20 4.43
N ARG A 42 -3.69 -14.25 4.83
CA ARG A 42 -4.31 -15.20 3.91
C ARG A 42 -5.64 -14.69 3.36
N GLY A 43 -6.48 -14.15 4.25
CA GLY A 43 -7.90 -13.92 3.98
C GLY A 43 -8.57 -15.15 3.36
N THR A 44 -9.69 -14.93 2.66
CA THR A 44 -10.33 -16.01 1.89
C THR A 44 -9.53 -16.37 0.63
N ARG A 45 -8.84 -15.39 0.04
CA ARG A 45 -8.20 -15.53 -1.27
C ARG A 45 -7.01 -16.50 -1.27
N PHE A 46 -6.30 -16.60 -0.16
CA PHE A 46 -5.07 -17.40 -0.03
C PHE A 46 -5.16 -18.42 1.12
N ALA A 47 -6.38 -18.83 1.50
CA ALA A 47 -6.61 -19.77 2.60
C ALA A 47 -5.74 -21.04 2.47
N ASP A 48 -5.74 -21.65 1.29
CA ASP A 48 -5.03 -22.90 1.00
C ASP A 48 -3.59 -22.71 0.50
N HIS A 49 -3.01 -21.50 0.63
CA HIS A 49 -1.65 -21.25 0.14
C HIS A 49 -0.63 -22.13 0.90
N PRO A 50 0.25 -22.86 0.21
CA PRO A 50 1.09 -23.91 0.85
C PRO A 50 2.19 -23.36 1.75
N LYS A 51 2.53 -22.07 1.63
CA LYS A 51 3.53 -21.38 2.46
C LYS A 51 2.86 -20.43 3.47
N PRO A 52 3.46 -20.19 4.64
CA PRO A 52 3.11 -19.06 5.51
C PRO A 52 3.19 -17.72 4.76
N LEU A 53 2.24 -16.82 5.01
CA LEU A 53 2.15 -15.52 4.34
C LEU A 53 2.33 -14.33 5.29
N ARG A 54 2.31 -14.55 6.60
CA ARG A 54 2.55 -13.48 7.59
C ARG A 54 3.91 -12.81 7.35
N GLY A 55 3.88 -11.48 7.27
CA GLY A 55 5.04 -10.65 6.98
C GLY A 55 5.08 -10.13 5.55
N ASN A 56 4.33 -10.73 4.61
CA ASN A 56 4.15 -10.19 3.27
C ASN A 56 3.08 -9.09 3.28
N ASN A 57 3.49 -7.88 3.69
CA ASN A 57 2.60 -6.73 3.88
C ASN A 57 1.85 -6.32 2.61
N ASP A 58 2.43 -6.53 1.42
CA ASP A 58 1.81 -6.22 0.14
C ASP A 58 0.46 -6.94 -0.04
N LEU A 59 0.32 -8.16 0.52
CA LEU A 59 -0.92 -8.94 0.46
C LEU A 59 -2.07 -8.29 1.22
N LEU A 60 -1.79 -7.47 2.25
CA LEU A 60 -2.82 -6.78 3.02
C LEU A 60 -3.60 -5.79 2.16
N SER A 61 -3.05 -5.32 1.04
CA SER A 61 -3.81 -4.55 0.03
C SER A 61 -4.99 -5.34 -0.55
N LEU A 62 -4.94 -6.68 -0.51
CA LEU A 62 -5.97 -7.59 -1.00
C LEU A 62 -6.79 -8.21 0.13
N THR A 63 -6.15 -8.61 1.22
CA THR A 63 -6.79 -9.38 2.30
C THR A 63 -7.32 -8.51 3.43
N ARG A 64 -6.69 -7.36 3.69
CA ARG A 64 -7.10 -6.35 4.70
C ARG A 64 -7.05 -4.92 4.15
N PRO A 65 -7.77 -4.64 3.05
CA PRO A 65 -7.75 -3.31 2.43
C PRO A 65 -8.28 -2.21 3.35
N ASP A 66 -9.06 -2.58 4.37
CA ASP A 66 -9.52 -1.69 5.44
C ASP A 66 -8.35 -1.11 6.24
N ILE A 67 -7.35 -1.92 6.58
CA ILE A 67 -6.16 -1.49 7.33
C ILE A 67 -5.29 -0.58 6.46
N ILE A 68 -4.96 -1.01 5.24
CA ILE A 68 -4.09 -0.22 4.35
C ILE A 68 -4.73 1.13 4.02
N ARG A 69 -6.05 1.16 3.77
CA ARG A 69 -6.78 2.42 3.59
C ARG A 69 -6.75 3.29 4.84
N GLY A 70 -6.91 2.70 6.02
CA GLY A 70 -6.83 3.40 7.30
C GLY A 70 -5.48 4.09 7.49
N ILE A 71 -4.39 3.37 7.24
CA ILE A 71 -3.03 3.92 7.37
C ILE A 71 -2.79 5.09 6.41
N HIS A 72 -3.19 4.97 5.14
CA HIS A 72 -3.10 6.11 4.20
C HIS A 72 -3.95 7.30 4.66
N ALA A 73 -5.15 7.05 5.20
CA ALA A 73 -6.01 8.11 5.73
C ALA A 73 -5.37 8.82 6.94
N GLU A 74 -4.67 8.09 7.81
CA GLU A 74 -3.90 8.68 8.92
C GLU A 74 -2.77 9.59 8.41
N TYR A 75 -2.05 9.19 7.36
CA TYR A 75 -1.02 10.03 6.75
C TYR A 75 -1.61 11.30 6.13
N PHE A 76 -2.70 11.19 5.36
CA PHE A 76 -3.39 12.36 4.83
C PHE A 76 -3.92 13.28 5.94
N ALA A 77 -4.46 12.72 7.03
CA ALA A 77 -4.91 13.50 8.17
C ALA A 77 -3.75 14.21 8.89
N ALA A 78 -2.53 13.68 8.82
CA ALA A 78 -1.31 14.32 9.30
C ALA A 78 -0.77 15.42 8.36
N GLY A 79 -1.37 15.60 7.18
CA GLY A 79 -1.03 16.67 6.24
C GLY A 79 -0.05 16.26 5.13
N THR A 80 0.09 14.96 4.83
CA THR A 80 0.88 14.51 3.67
C THR A 80 0.18 14.90 2.37
N ASP A 81 0.95 15.34 1.38
CA ASP A 81 0.44 15.65 0.04
C ASP A 81 0.34 14.41 -0.86
N MET A 82 1.17 13.42 -0.57
CA MET A 82 1.34 12.22 -1.37
C MET A 82 1.55 11.02 -0.46
N VAL A 83 1.17 9.84 -0.96
CA VAL A 83 1.39 8.55 -0.31
C VAL A 83 2.00 7.57 -1.31
N GLU A 84 2.83 6.66 -0.81
CA GLU A 84 3.30 5.51 -1.59
C GLU A 84 2.23 4.43 -1.65
N THR A 85 2.26 3.58 -2.67
CA THR A 85 1.43 2.37 -2.69
C THR A 85 2.03 1.31 -1.75
N ASN A 86 1.19 0.48 -1.12
CA ASN A 86 1.65 -0.70 -0.36
C ASN A 86 2.11 -1.83 -1.30
N THR A 87 3.21 -1.60 -2.02
CA THR A 87 3.72 -2.46 -3.09
C THR A 87 5.26 -2.58 -3.08
N PHE A 88 5.91 -2.42 -1.93
CA PHE A 88 7.37 -2.45 -1.84
C PHE A 88 7.97 -3.77 -2.35
N SER A 89 7.30 -4.90 -2.08
CA SER A 89 7.69 -6.23 -2.54
C SER A 89 6.80 -6.77 -3.67
N GLY A 90 6.00 -5.90 -4.30
CA GLY A 90 5.01 -6.23 -5.34
C GLY A 90 5.63 -6.56 -6.71
N THR A 91 6.69 -7.36 -6.73
CA THR A 91 7.39 -7.82 -7.94
C THR A 91 7.37 -9.34 -8.03
N THR A 92 7.50 -9.89 -9.23
CA THR A 92 7.52 -11.35 -9.43
C THR A 92 8.68 -12.04 -8.70
N ILE A 93 9.81 -11.35 -8.57
CA ILE A 93 11.01 -11.88 -7.90
C ILE A 93 10.75 -11.97 -6.40
N ALA A 94 10.39 -10.87 -5.75
CA ALA A 94 10.19 -10.85 -4.30
C ALA A 94 9.02 -11.72 -3.82
N GLN A 95 7.97 -11.89 -4.64
CA GLN A 95 6.82 -12.74 -4.29
C GLN A 95 7.10 -14.25 -4.51
N THR A 96 8.27 -14.64 -5.00
CA THR A 96 8.65 -16.06 -5.15
C THR A 96 9.29 -16.63 -3.89
N ASP A 97 9.94 -15.79 -3.09
CA ASP A 97 10.59 -16.14 -1.82
C ASP A 97 9.56 -16.77 -0.84
#